data_AF-A0A7J9L0T4-F1
#
_entry.id   AF-A0A7J9L0T4-F1
#
_cell.length_a   1.000
_cell.length_b   1.000
_cell.length_c   1.000
_cell.angle_alpha   90.00
_cell.angle_beta   90.00
_cell.angle_gamma   90.00
#
_symmetry.space_group_name_H-M   'P 1'
#
loop_
_entity.id
_entity.type
_entity.pdbx_description
1 polymer ?
#
loop_
_entity_poly.entity_id
_entity_poly.type
_entity_poly.pdbx_seq_one_letter_code
_entity_poly.pdbx_strand_id
1 'polypeptide(L)'
;MILYICSIGSLGAGNSAAYVSNVIINKATLSGTDNGVRIKTWQTSAVQVSNVLYQNIRGTSASNVAMKFDCSQSVPCRQIYLQNVALKAEETKQASSSCANVILSYRGDVSPPCASRS
;
A
#
# COMPACT_ATOMS: atom_id res chain seq x y z
N MET A 1 -1.78 20.01 10.27
CA MET A 1 -1.12 19.16 9.26
C MET A 1 -0.83 17.83 9.91
N ILE A 2 -1.55 16.78 9.53
CA ILE A 2 -1.38 15.44 10.11
C ILE A 2 -0.71 14.57 9.04
N LEU A 3 0.61 14.38 9.17
CA LEU A 3 1.40 13.46 8.35
C LEU A 3 1.36 12.06 8.96
N TYR A 4 0.30 11.28 8.75
CA TYR A 4 0.39 9.83 8.96
C TYR A 4 0.39 9.15 7.59
N ILE A 5 1.46 8.43 7.29
CA ILE A 5 1.52 7.47 6.18
C ILE A 5 1.12 6.09 6.70
N CYS A 6 0.28 5.35 5.96
CA CYS A 6 -0.05 3.97 6.29
C CYS A 6 0.96 3.03 5.63
N SER A 7 2.17 2.91 6.20
CA SER A 7 3.30 2.20 5.59
C SER A 7 3.69 0.91 6.34
N ILE A 8 3.88 -0.19 5.60
CA ILE A 8 4.61 -1.39 6.06
C ILE A 8 5.97 -1.42 5.33
N GLY A 9 7.06 -1.43 6.09
CA GLY A 9 8.43 -1.46 5.58
C GLY A 9 9.11 -0.08 5.43
N SER A 10 10.33 -0.01 4.87
CA SER A 10 11.00 -1.07 4.08
C SER A 10 11.50 -2.25 4.92
N LEU A 11 11.21 -3.48 4.49
CA LEU A 11 11.63 -4.73 5.15
C LEU A 11 12.66 -5.49 4.29
N GLY A 12 13.61 -6.16 4.93
CA GLY A 12 14.57 -7.06 4.26
C GLY A 12 15.91 -6.43 3.88
N ALA A 13 16.31 -5.35 4.56
CA ALA A 13 17.60 -4.71 4.31
C ALA A 13 18.75 -5.70 4.56
N GLY A 14 19.75 -5.71 3.68
CA GLY A 14 20.89 -6.63 3.77
C GLY A 14 20.53 -8.11 3.57
N ASN A 15 19.47 -8.41 2.78
CA ASN A 15 18.94 -9.76 2.58
C ASN A 15 18.45 -10.46 3.87
N SER A 16 18.11 -9.66 4.90
CA SER A 16 17.47 -10.20 6.10
C SER A 16 16.08 -10.75 5.79
N ALA A 17 15.71 -11.85 6.45
CA ALA A 17 14.35 -12.36 6.44
C ALA A 17 13.48 -11.54 7.40
N ALA A 18 12.22 -11.32 7.03
CA ALA A 18 11.22 -10.72 7.92
C ALA A 18 9.82 -11.22 7.57
N TYR A 19 8.95 -11.25 8.56
CA TYR A 19 7.58 -11.75 8.41
C TYR A 19 6.61 -10.75 9.03
N VAL A 20 5.65 -10.29 8.24
CA VAL A 20 4.55 -9.43 8.71
C VAL A 20 3.24 -10.08 8.30
N SER A 21 2.37 -10.32 9.28
CA SER A 21 1.06 -10.91 9.02
C SER A 21 -0.01 -10.42 9.99
N ASN A 22 -1.27 -10.57 9.60
CA ASN A 22 -2.45 -10.29 10.43
C ASN A 22 -2.54 -8.82 10.87
N VAL A 23 -2.32 -7.89 9.93
CA VAL A 23 -2.33 -6.45 10.21
C VAL A 23 -3.65 -5.85 9.74
N ILE A 24 -4.28 -5.04 10.59
CA ILE A 24 -5.47 -4.27 10.24
C ILE A 24 -5.18 -2.79 10.46
N ILE A 25 -5.31 -2.01 9.39
CA ILE A 25 -5.24 -0.55 9.42
C ILE A 25 -6.64 -0.04 9.13
N ASN A 26 -7.28 0.59 10.12
CA ASN A 26 -8.67 1.00 10.04
C ASN A 26 -8.82 2.50 10.33
N LYS A 27 -9.73 3.16 9.59
CA LYS A 27 -10.24 4.51 9.90
C LYS A 27 -9.13 5.57 9.93
N ALA A 28 -8.32 5.62 8.88
CA ALA A 28 -7.27 6.63 8.71
C ALA A 28 -7.71 7.79 7.81
N THR A 29 -7.33 9.01 8.17
CA THR A 29 -7.48 10.20 7.34
C THR A 29 -6.09 10.76 7.02
N LEU A 30 -5.75 10.83 5.73
CA LEU A 30 -4.43 11.25 5.23
C LEU A 30 -4.52 12.66 4.63
N SER A 31 -3.47 13.47 4.78
CA SER A 31 -3.40 14.81 4.21
C SER A 31 -1.98 15.12 3.74
N GLY A 32 -1.83 15.51 2.48
CA GLY A 32 -0.55 15.93 1.90
C GLY A 32 0.56 14.88 2.00
N THR A 33 0.23 13.59 2.08
CA THR A 33 1.24 12.52 2.22
C THR A 33 1.93 12.23 0.89
N ASP A 34 3.20 11.87 0.87
CA ASP A 34 3.87 11.47 -0.38
C ASP A 34 3.15 10.29 -1.06
N ASN A 35 3.13 9.11 -0.42
CA ASN A 35 2.16 8.04 -0.68
C ASN A 35 1.27 7.88 0.55
N GLY A 36 -0.03 7.70 0.35
CA GLY A 36 -0.96 7.51 1.46
C GLY A 36 -0.90 6.10 2.05
N VAL A 37 -1.00 5.08 1.21
CA VAL A 37 -0.95 3.66 1.60
C VAL A 37 0.26 2.99 0.94
N ARG A 38 1.10 2.31 1.73
CA ARG A 38 2.36 1.76 1.23
C ARG A 38 2.74 0.39 1.81
N ILE A 39 3.25 -0.49 0.96
CA ILE A 39 4.07 -1.66 1.35
C ILE A 39 5.36 -1.63 0.53
N LYS A 40 6.52 -1.75 1.20
CA LYS A 40 7.82 -1.85 0.51
C LYS A 40 8.68 -2.96 1.11
N THR A 41 9.22 -3.85 0.28
CA THR A 41 10.20 -4.86 0.67
C THR A 41 11.40 -4.85 -0.28
N TRP A 42 12.55 -5.35 0.14
CA TRP A 42 13.72 -5.50 -0.72
C TRP A 42 13.54 -6.63 -1.74
N GLN A 43 13.94 -6.40 -3.00
CA GLN A 43 13.58 -7.25 -4.15
C GLN A 43 14.06 -8.71 -4.01
N THR A 44 15.24 -8.93 -3.43
CA THR A 44 15.88 -10.24 -3.25
C THR A 44 15.73 -10.84 -1.85
N SER A 45 15.00 -10.17 -0.96
CA SER A 45 14.88 -10.58 0.43
C SER A 45 13.83 -11.68 0.63
N ALA A 46 14.06 -12.57 1.60
CA ALA A 46 13.10 -13.59 2.03
C ALA A 46 12.03 -12.97 2.96
N VAL A 47 11.40 -11.88 2.50
CA VAL A 47 10.39 -11.14 3.28
C VAL A 47 9.00 -11.52 2.84
N GLN A 48 8.22 -12.06 3.77
CA GLN A 48 6.80 -12.35 3.53
C GLN A 48 5.93 -11.30 4.23
N VAL A 49 5.11 -10.61 3.44
CA VAL A 49 3.97 -9.83 3.96
C VAL A 49 2.69 -10.54 3.53
N SER A 50 1.79 -10.80 4.48
CA SER A 50 0.54 -11.51 4.19
C SER A 50 -0.61 -11.09 5.10
N ASN A 51 -1.85 -11.33 4.67
CA ASN A 51 -3.07 -11.07 5.46
C ASN A 51 -3.09 -9.65 6.09
N VAL A 52 -3.04 -8.64 5.23
CA VAL A 52 -3.09 -7.23 5.62
C VAL A 52 -4.40 -6.62 5.12
N LEU A 53 -5.15 -5.97 6.00
CA LEU A 53 -6.39 -5.26 5.65
C LEU A 53 -6.22 -3.75 5.86
N TYR A 54 -6.29 -3.00 4.76
CA TYR A 54 -6.48 -1.55 4.79
C TYR A 54 -7.97 -1.26 4.63
N GLN A 55 -8.58 -0.63 5.62
CA GLN A 55 -10.01 -0.35 5.60
C GLN A 55 -10.41 1.05 6.07
N ASN A 56 -11.44 1.60 5.42
CA ASN A 56 -12.05 2.89 5.76
C ASN A 56 -11.03 4.04 5.76
N ILE A 57 -10.16 4.07 4.75
CA ILE A 57 -9.10 5.06 4.62
C ILE A 57 -9.53 6.13 3.62
N ARG A 58 -9.34 7.40 3.97
CA ARG A 58 -9.65 8.52 3.10
C ARG A 58 -8.56 9.58 3.16
N GLY A 59 -8.44 10.43 2.15
CA GLY A 59 -7.55 11.57 2.24
C GLY A 59 -6.89 11.97 0.94
N THR A 60 -5.76 12.66 1.08
CA THR A 60 -5.00 13.22 -0.03
C THR A 60 -3.52 12.85 0.01
N SER A 61 -2.92 12.70 -1.17
CA SER A 61 -1.49 12.59 -1.39
C SER A 61 -0.94 13.82 -2.11
N ALA A 62 0.25 14.27 -1.73
CA ALA A 62 0.99 15.30 -2.46
C ALA A 62 1.47 14.76 -3.82
N SER A 63 1.86 13.48 -3.90
CA SER A 63 2.23 12.85 -5.17
C SER A 63 1.02 12.33 -5.93
N ASN A 64 1.18 12.14 -7.25
CA ASN A 64 0.19 11.46 -8.10
C ASN A 64 0.06 9.97 -7.79
N VAL A 65 1.02 9.34 -7.09
CA VAL A 65 0.97 7.94 -6.70
C VAL A 65 0.45 7.84 -5.27
N ALA A 66 -0.86 7.75 -5.11
CA ALA A 66 -1.48 7.74 -3.79
C ALA A 66 -1.27 6.41 -3.04
N MET A 67 -1.19 5.29 -3.77
CA MET A 67 -0.89 3.98 -3.19
C MET A 67 0.31 3.32 -3.87
N LYS A 68 1.19 2.73 -3.07
CA LYS A 68 2.40 2.06 -3.56
C LYS A 68 2.63 0.71 -2.88
N PHE A 69 2.54 -0.35 -3.66
CA PHE A 69 2.87 -1.71 -3.23
C PHE A 69 4.07 -2.20 -4.04
N ASP A 70 5.20 -2.37 -3.39
CA ASP A 70 6.46 -2.77 -4.02
C ASP A 70 7.07 -3.93 -3.22
N CYS A 71 6.65 -5.14 -3.59
CA CYS A 71 7.02 -6.36 -2.89
C CYS A 71 8.13 -7.12 -3.62
N SER A 72 8.77 -8.08 -2.94
CA SER A 72 9.85 -8.89 -3.49
C SER A 72 9.36 -9.70 -4.69
N GLN A 73 10.21 -9.80 -5.72
CA GLN A 73 9.97 -10.69 -6.86
C GLN A 73 10.06 -12.16 -6.43
N SER A 74 10.97 -12.49 -5.52
CA SER A 74 11.15 -13.84 -4.99
C SER A 74 10.02 -14.24 -4.04
N VAL A 75 9.50 -13.29 -3.26
CA VAL A 75 8.42 -13.52 -2.29
C VAL A 75 7.34 -12.44 -2.45
N PRO A 76 6.34 -12.66 -3.33
CA PRO A 76 5.24 -11.72 -3.52
C PRO A 76 4.40 -11.54 -2.25
N CYS A 77 3.85 -10.34 -2.06
CA CYS A 77 2.86 -10.07 -1.03
C CYS A 77 1.53 -10.74 -1.38
N ARG A 78 0.89 -11.42 -0.42
CA ARG A 78 -0.35 -12.17 -0.65
C ARG A 78 -1.43 -11.79 0.34
N GLN A 79 -2.70 -12.00 -0.02
CA GLN A 79 -3.84 -11.71 0.87
C GLN A 79 -3.81 -10.26 1.39
N ILE A 80 -3.57 -9.31 0.48
CA ILE A 80 -3.61 -7.88 0.80
C ILE A 80 -5.00 -7.36 0.39
N TYR A 81 -5.76 -6.87 1.36
CA TYR A 81 -7.14 -6.45 1.19
C TYR A 81 -7.25 -4.93 1.27
N LEU A 82 -7.94 -4.35 0.29
CA LEU A 82 -8.32 -2.93 0.28
C LEU A 82 -9.83 -2.82 0.41
N GLN A 83 -10.32 -2.14 1.44
CA GLN A 83 -11.74 -1.99 1.70
C GLN A 83 -12.14 -0.53 1.98
N ASN A 84 -13.02 0.05 1.16
CA ASN A 84 -13.46 1.45 1.36
C ASN A 84 -12.27 2.43 1.49
N VAL A 85 -11.38 2.42 0.49
CA VAL A 85 -10.16 3.25 0.44
C VAL A 85 -10.30 4.30 -0.65
N ALA A 86 -10.29 5.58 -0.28
CA ALA A 86 -10.49 6.69 -1.22
C ALA A 86 -9.42 7.77 -1.04
N LEU A 87 -8.42 7.76 -1.92
CA LEU A 87 -7.33 8.74 -1.93
C LEU A 87 -7.35 9.58 -3.20
N LYS A 88 -7.00 10.86 -3.07
CA LYS A 88 -6.89 11.82 -4.18
C LYS A 88 -5.50 12.45 -4.18
N ALA A 89 -5.00 12.89 -5.33
CA ALA A 89 -3.83 13.74 -5.35
C ALA A 89 -4.26 15.19 -5.04
N GLU A 90 -3.40 15.98 -4.38
CA GLU A 90 -3.70 17.38 -4.05
C GLU A 90 -3.56 18.29 -5.27
N GLU A 91 -2.50 18.08 -6.06
CA GLU A 91 -2.19 18.92 -7.21
C GLU A 91 -3.00 18.54 -8.46
N THR A 92 -3.41 17.28 -8.59
CA THR A 92 -4.18 16.76 -9.71
C THR A 92 -5.41 16.00 -9.22
N LYS A 93 -6.53 16.04 -9.97
CA LYS A 93 -7.70 15.20 -9.63
C LYS A 93 -7.49 13.70 -9.94
N GLN A 94 -6.36 13.32 -10.52
CA GLN A 94 -6.06 11.95 -10.96
C GLN A 94 -4.96 11.33 -10.10
N ALA A 95 -5.38 10.76 -8.97
CA ALA A 95 -4.53 9.84 -8.22
C ALA A 95 -4.36 8.52 -8.98
N SER A 96 -3.20 7.90 -8.82
CA SER A 96 -2.84 6.59 -9.38
C SER A 96 -2.28 5.66 -8.30
N SER A 97 -2.18 4.37 -8.61
CA SER A 97 -1.55 3.36 -7.76
C SER A 97 -0.42 2.66 -8.51
N SER A 98 0.71 2.44 -7.83
CA SER A 98 1.86 1.69 -8.34
C SER A 98 1.97 0.36 -7.59
N CYS A 99 1.87 -0.76 -8.30
CA CYS A 99 1.70 -2.07 -7.69
C CYS A 99 2.59 -3.10 -8.40
N ALA A 100 3.47 -3.74 -7.64
CA ALA A 100 4.42 -4.73 -8.11
C ALA A 100 4.52 -5.91 -7.12
N ASN A 101 4.48 -7.13 -7.66
CA ASN A 101 4.60 -8.39 -6.92
C ASN A 101 3.64 -8.52 -5.72
N VAL A 102 2.40 -8.06 -5.90
CA VAL A 102 1.38 -8.07 -4.85
C VAL A 102 0.08 -8.65 -5.40
N ILE A 103 -0.56 -9.52 -4.62
CA ILE A 103 -1.90 -10.03 -4.91
C ILE A 103 -2.90 -9.27 -4.02
N LEU A 104 -3.68 -8.41 -4.66
CA LEU A 104 -4.68 -7.55 -4.01
C LEU A 104 -6.09 -8.11 -4.15
N SER A 105 -6.90 -7.89 -3.14
CA SER A 105 -8.34 -8.15 -3.15
C SER A 105 -9.09 -6.90 -2.72
N TYR A 106 -10.01 -6.45 -3.57
CA TYR A 106 -10.79 -5.24 -3.35
C TYR A 106 -12.14 -5.58 -2.73
N ARG A 107 -12.62 -4.74 -1.80
CA ARG A 107 -13.93 -4.84 -1.16
C ARG A 107 -14.56 -3.45 -1.08
N GLY A 108 -15.80 -3.29 -1.55
CA GLY A 108 -16.43 -1.97 -1.60
C GLY A 108 -15.66 -0.98 -2.48
N ASP A 109 -15.72 0.30 -2.15
CA ASP A 109 -15.14 1.35 -2.99
C ASP A 109 -13.64 1.49 -2.77
N VAL A 110 -12.86 1.34 -3.84
CA VAL A 110 -11.42 1.57 -3.81
C VAL A 110 -10.99 2.47 -4.96
N SER A 111 -10.38 3.61 -4.63
CA SER A 111 -9.87 4.58 -5.59
C SER A 111 -8.60 5.26 -5.07
N PRO A 112 -7.51 5.32 -5.85
CA PRO A 112 -7.36 4.76 -7.20
C PRO A 112 -7.09 3.24 -7.19
N PRO A 113 -7.62 2.43 -8.12
CA PRO A 113 -7.26 1.01 -8.19
C PRO A 113 -5.82 0.81 -8.68
N CYS A 114 -5.20 -0.34 -8.37
CA CYS A 114 -4.00 -0.75 -9.11
C CYS A 114 -4.37 -1.09 -10.55
N ALA A 115 -3.65 -0.51 -11.51
CA ALA A 115 -3.74 -0.95 -12.90
C ALA A 115 -3.34 -2.43 -12.97
N SER A 116 -4.23 -3.28 -13.48
CA SER A 116 -4.07 -4.73 -13.53
C SER A 116 -2.76 -5.12 -14.23
N ARG A 117 -1.83 -5.72 -13.48
CA ARG A 117 -0.86 -6.67 -14.02
C ARG A 117 -0.86 -7.89 -13.11
N SER A 118 -1.76 -8.80 -13.48
CA SER A 118 -1.73 -10.23 -13.17
C SER A 118 -0.34 -10.81 -13.41
#